data_AF-A0A432ZZW9-F1
#
_entry.id   AF-A0A432ZZW9-F1
#
_cell.length_a   1.000
_cell.length_b   1.000
_cell.length_c   1.000
_cell.angle_alpha   90.00
_cell.angle_beta   90.00
_cell.angle_gamma   90.00
#
_symmetry.space_group_name_H-M   'P 1'
#
loop_
_entity.id
_entity.type
_entity.pdbx_description
1 polymer ?
#
loop_
_entity_poly.entity_id
_entity_poly.type
_entity_poly.pdbx_seq_one_letter_code
_entity_poly.pdbx_strand_id
1 'polypeptide(L)'
;MLRDVDDRIIRDEKLFLNAGWTDLNTVAVPWRLGWGDDEKFDTLSAKNYSNIIAATRPQITAALGIGEDEYDEAGRIAIEELTSENEYRQHFTISILSFRTETSGKLMSFMDICM
;
A
#
# COMPACT_ATOMS: atom_id res chain seq x y z
N MET A 1 -5.77 -5.59 -1.09
CA MET A 1 -6.69 -4.47 -0.99
C MET A 1 -6.95 -4.31 0.49
N LEU A 2 -6.68 -3.13 1.02
CA LEU A 2 -7.11 -2.75 2.36
C LEU A 2 -8.62 -2.51 2.35
N ARG A 3 -9.27 -2.68 3.50
CA ARG A 3 -10.73 -2.61 3.57
C ARG A 3 -11.16 -1.21 3.18
N ASP A 4 -12.15 -1.12 2.29
CA ASP A 4 -12.73 0.14 1.81
C ASP A 4 -11.77 1.07 1.04
N VAL A 5 -10.62 0.55 0.57
CA VAL A 5 -9.67 1.28 -0.29
C VAL A 5 -9.76 0.74 -1.73
N ASP A 6 -10.20 1.59 -2.66
CA ASP A 6 -10.14 1.31 -4.10
C ASP A 6 -8.76 1.72 -4.65
N ASP A 7 -7.99 0.73 -5.12
CA ASP A 7 -6.64 0.92 -5.65
C ASP A 7 -6.62 1.69 -6.98
N ARG A 8 -7.78 1.88 -7.63
CA ARG A 8 -7.92 2.69 -8.85
C ARG A 8 -7.73 4.19 -8.60
N ILE A 9 -7.92 4.66 -7.37
CA ILE A 9 -7.87 6.10 -7.05
C ILE A 9 -6.43 6.63 -7.03
N ILE A 10 -5.44 5.78 -6.71
CA ILE A 10 -4.03 6.19 -6.52
C ILE A 10 -3.24 6.15 -7.83
N ARG A 11 -3.72 5.42 -8.85
CA ARG A 11 -3.03 5.24 -10.13
C ARG A 11 -3.50 6.25 -11.17
N ASP A 12 -3.15 7.53 -11.00
CA ASP A 12 -3.36 8.53 -12.05
C ASP A 12 -2.18 8.54 -13.05
N GLU A 13 -2.35 7.85 -14.17
CA GLU A 13 -1.36 7.79 -15.25
C GLU A 13 -0.98 9.19 -15.79
N LYS A 14 -1.84 10.20 -15.59
CA LYS A 14 -1.56 11.58 -16.00
C LYS A 14 -0.39 12.19 -15.23
N LEU A 15 -0.14 11.80 -13.98
CA LEU A 15 1.00 12.29 -13.21
C LEU A 15 2.32 11.94 -13.89
N PHE A 16 2.42 10.72 -14.41
CA PHE A 16 3.63 10.22 -15.07
C PHE A 16 3.75 10.74 -16.52
N LEU A 17 2.64 10.81 -17.25
CA LEU A 17 2.61 11.41 -18.59
C LEU A 17 3.02 12.90 -18.55
N ASN A 18 2.54 13.66 -17.56
CA ASN A 18 2.94 15.05 -17.37
C ASN A 18 4.42 15.21 -16.99
N ALA A 19 5.04 14.17 -16.43
CA ALA A 19 6.48 14.13 -16.14
C ALA A 19 7.34 13.75 -17.37
N GLY A 20 6.73 13.60 -18.56
CA GLY A 20 7.44 13.28 -19.80
C GLY A 20 7.80 11.79 -19.94
N TRP A 21 7.11 10.91 -19.20
CA TRP A 21 7.28 9.47 -19.34
C TRP A 21 6.36 8.95 -20.46
N THR A 22 6.91 8.12 -21.34
CA THR A 22 6.20 7.52 -22.47
C THR A 22 6.27 6.00 -22.38
N ASP A 23 5.40 5.29 -23.10
CA ASP A 23 5.31 3.82 -23.08
C ASP A 23 5.15 3.25 -21.66
N LEU A 24 4.28 3.87 -20.85
CA LEU A 24 4.03 3.47 -19.46
C LEU A 24 3.37 2.08 -19.44
N ASN A 25 4.08 1.09 -18.93
CA ASN A 25 3.56 -0.23 -18.64
C ASN A 25 3.59 -0.45 -17.13
N THR A 26 2.40 -0.65 -16.55
CA THR A 26 2.22 -0.79 -15.12
C THR A 26 1.78 -2.21 -14.79
N VAL A 27 2.54 -2.88 -13.92
CA VAL A 27 2.18 -4.18 -13.39
C VAL A 27 1.77 -4.00 -11.93
N ALA A 28 0.55 -4.40 -11.60
CA ALA A 28 0.05 -4.44 -10.24
C ALA A 28 0.35 -5.82 -9.64
N VAL A 29 1.12 -5.85 -8.54
CA VAL A 29 1.46 -7.08 -7.82
C VAL A 29 0.91 -6.98 -6.39
N PRO A 30 0.13 -7.97 -5.93
CA PRO A 30 -0.32 -7.99 -4.55
C PRO A 30 0.84 -8.38 -3.62
N TRP A 31 1.26 -7.46 -2.76
CA TRP A 31 2.16 -7.73 -1.63
C TRP A 31 1.32 -8.12 -0.43
N ARG A 32 1.33 -9.41 -0.10
CA ARG A 32 0.55 -9.97 1.02
C ARG A 32 1.04 -9.46 2.36
N LEU A 33 0.13 -9.17 3.26
CA LEU A 33 0.43 -8.80 4.63
C LEU A 33 0.09 -10.00 5.53
N GLY A 34 1.09 -10.56 6.21
CA GLY A 34 0.93 -11.66 7.18
C GLY A 34 0.73 -13.07 6.59
N TRP A 35 0.09 -13.22 5.43
CA TRP A 35 -0.40 -14.53 4.92
C TRP A 35 0.15 -14.94 3.54
N GLY A 36 1.44 -14.76 3.32
CA GLY A 36 2.14 -15.23 2.13
C GLY A 36 2.73 -16.62 2.30
N ASP A 37 3.51 -17.03 1.30
CA ASP A 37 4.16 -18.33 1.27
C ASP A 37 5.54 -18.29 1.98
N ASP A 38 5.98 -17.09 2.41
CA ASP A 38 7.26 -16.83 3.09
C ASP A 38 7.01 -16.20 4.47
N GLU A 39 6.87 -17.08 5.46
CA GLU A 39 6.57 -16.74 6.86
C GLU A 39 7.43 -15.60 7.43
N LYS A 40 8.71 -15.53 7.04
CA LYS A 40 9.63 -14.49 7.52
C LYS A 40 9.31 -13.14 6.92
N PHE A 41 9.08 -13.11 5.60
CA PHE A 41 8.73 -11.88 4.89
C PHE A 41 7.36 -11.35 5.33
N ASP A 42 6.42 -12.26 5.56
CA ASP A 42 5.06 -11.92 5.94
C ASP A 42 4.97 -11.38 7.36
N THR A 43 5.71 -11.98 8.30
CA THR A 43 5.82 -11.49 9.68
C THR A 43 6.44 -10.10 9.73
N LEU A 44 7.47 -9.84 8.92
CA LEU A 44 8.10 -8.52 8.82
C LEU A 44 7.15 -7.49 8.21
N SER A 45 6.38 -7.88 7.19
CA SER A 45 5.40 -7.02 6.53
C SER A 45 4.26 -6.64 7.48
N ALA A 46 3.72 -7.60 8.23
CA ALA A 46 2.70 -7.36 9.25
C ALA A 46 3.22 -6.40 10.34
N LYS A 47 4.45 -6.63 10.84
CA LYS A 47 5.06 -5.76 11.85
C LYS A 47 5.26 -4.32 11.35
N ASN A 48 5.71 -4.16 10.10
CA ASN A 48 5.86 -2.84 9.49
C ASN A 48 4.52 -2.10 9.42
N TYR A 49 3.45 -2.81 9.03
CA TYR A 49 2.13 -2.21 8.95
C TYR A 49 1.58 -1.80 10.32
N SER A 50 1.72 -2.67 11.35
CA SER A 50 1.34 -2.31 12.72
C SER A 50 2.07 -1.07 13.23
N ASN A 51 3.35 -0.91 12.89
CA ASN A 51 4.13 0.28 13.26
C ASN A 51 3.61 1.55 12.58
N ILE A 52 3.18 1.47 11.32
CA ILE A 52 2.61 2.62 10.58
C ILE A 52 1.29 3.05 11.21
N ILE A 53 0.41 2.10 11.55
CA ILE A 53 -0.85 2.40 12.27
C ILE A 53 -0.52 3.13 13.59
N ALA A 54 0.36 2.56 14.41
CA ALA A 54 0.72 3.17 15.68
C ALA A 54 1.33 4.57 15.54
N ALA A 55 2.16 4.80 14.51
CA ALA A 55 2.82 6.09 14.28
C ALA A 55 1.87 7.16 13.72
N THR A 56 0.86 6.77 12.94
CA THR A 56 -0.09 7.70 12.29
C THR A 56 -1.27 8.06 13.18
N ARG A 57 -1.50 7.32 14.29
CA ARG A 57 -2.55 7.57 15.29
C ARG A 57 -2.74 9.05 15.66
N PRO A 58 -1.71 9.82 16.07
CA PRO A 58 -1.91 11.21 16.49
C PRO A 58 -2.36 12.13 15.36
N GLN A 59 -1.91 11.85 14.13
CA GLN A 59 -2.23 12.65 12.96
C GLN A 59 -3.65 12.39 12.48
N ILE A 60 -4.05 11.12 12.44
CA ILE A 60 -5.39 10.70 11.95
C ILE A 60 -6.46 11.11 12.96
N THR A 61 -6.25 10.87 14.26
CA THR A 61 -7.20 11.29 15.31
C THR A 61 -7.42 12.80 15.27
N ALA A 62 -6.35 13.60 15.14
CA ALA A 62 -6.45 15.04 15.00
C ALA A 62 -7.13 15.49 13.70
N ALA A 63 -6.84 14.84 12.57
CA ALA A 63 -7.38 15.22 11.26
C ALA A 63 -8.87 14.87 11.11
N LEU A 64 -9.29 13.73 11.66
CA LEU A 64 -10.68 13.25 11.55
C LEU A 64 -11.55 13.69 12.73
N GLY A 65 -10.94 14.24 13.80
CA GLY A 65 -11.66 14.62 15.02
C GLY A 65 -12.26 13.43 15.76
N ILE A 66 -11.71 12.23 15.55
CA ILE A 66 -12.16 10.98 16.19
C ILE A 66 -11.47 10.80 17.54
N GLY A 67 -12.16 10.12 18.45
CA GLY A 67 -11.61 9.77 19.75
C GLY A 67 -10.43 8.81 19.63
N GLU A 68 -9.52 8.84 20.61
CA GLU A 68 -8.44 7.85 20.71
C GLU A 68 -8.99 6.41 20.77
N ASP A 69 -10.10 6.20 21.48
CA ASP A 69 -10.76 4.91 21.61
C ASP A 69 -11.29 4.36 20.27
N GLU A 70 -11.82 5.24 19.40
CA GLU A 70 -12.34 4.88 18.08
C GLU A 70 -11.20 4.46 17.14
N TYR A 71 -10.06 5.16 17.22
CA TYR A 71 -8.87 4.78 16.47
C TYR A 71 -8.28 3.46 16.96
N ASP A 72 -8.25 3.27 18.29
CA ASP A 72 -7.70 2.05 18.89
C ASP A 72 -8.51 0.82 18.54
N GLU A 73 -9.84 0.93 18.46
CA GLU A 73 -10.68 -0.19 18.02
C GLU A 73 -10.44 -0.52 16.55
N ALA A 74 -10.34 0.48 15.68
CA ALA A 74 -9.99 0.27 14.27
C ALA A 74 -8.58 -0.36 14.12
N GLY A 75 -7.61 0.11 14.90
CA GLY A 75 -6.26 -0.45 14.93
C GLY A 75 -6.21 -1.89 15.45
N ARG A 76 -7.01 -2.21 16.48
CA ARG A 76 -7.13 -3.57 17.03
C ARG A 76 -7.68 -4.54 16.00
N ILE A 77 -8.76 -4.16 15.30
CA ILE A 77 -9.35 -4.97 14.22
C ILE A 77 -8.33 -5.19 13.09
N ALA A 78 -7.62 -4.13 12.67
CA ALA A 78 -6.60 -4.24 11.63
C ALA A 78 -5.45 -5.18 12.01
N ILE A 79 -4.98 -5.13 13.27
CA ILE A 79 -3.95 -6.06 13.77
C ILE A 79 -4.47 -7.49 13.82
N GLU A 80 -5.70 -7.69 14.31
CA GLU A 80 -6.33 -9.02 14.37
C GLU A 80 -6.45 -9.66 12.99
N GLU A 81 -6.82 -8.88 11.97
CA GLU A 81 -6.87 -9.33 10.57
C GLU A 81 -5.49 -9.69 9.99
N LEU A 82 -4.40 -9.14 10.54
CA LEU A 82 -3.03 -9.43 10.13
C LEU A 82 -2.41 -10.63 10.84
N THR A 83 -2.86 -10.92 12.06
CA THR A 83 -2.27 -11.96 12.91
C THR A 83 -3.10 -13.24 13.02
N SER A 84 -4.40 -13.19 12.69
CA SER A 84 -5.32 -14.33 12.72
C SER A 84 -5.75 -14.75 11.31
N GLU A 85 -5.72 -16.06 11.02
CA GLU A 85 -6.11 -16.57 9.71
C GLU A 85 -7.58 -16.24 9.46
N ASN A 86 -7.86 -15.56 8.35
CA ASN A 86 -9.20 -15.11 8.01
C ASN A 86 -9.41 -15.14 6.48
N GLU A 87 -10.67 -15.07 6.04
CA GLU A 87 -11.01 -15.07 4.61
C GLU A 87 -10.49 -13.81 3.89
N TYR A 88 -10.25 -12.73 4.63
CA TYR A 88 -9.83 -11.44 4.12
C TYR A 88 -8.30 -11.30 4.06
N ARG A 89 -7.70 -11.78 2.97
CA ARG A 89 -6.25 -11.66 2.76
C ARG A 89 -5.82 -10.23 2.41
N GLN A 90 -5.54 -9.46 3.46
CA GLN A 90 -4.99 -8.11 3.34
C GLN A 90 -3.70 -8.12 2.52
N HIS A 91 -3.60 -7.16 1.61
CA HIS A 91 -2.41 -6.96 0.78
C HIS A 91 -2.33 -5.51 0.33
N PHE A 92 -1.11 -5.04 0.11
CA PHE A 92 -0.87 -3.82 -0.67
C PHE A 92 -0.81 -4.15 -2.15
N THR A 93 -1.21 -3.19 -2.99
CA THR A 93 -1.01 -3.30 -4.42
C THR A 93 0.25 -2.50 -4.78
N ILE A 94 1.31 -3.19 -5.16
CA ILE A 94 2.54 -2.54 -5.63
C ILE A 94 2.44 -2.37 -7.12
N SER A 95 2.67 -1.14 -7.58
CA SER A 95 2.68 -0.80 -9.00
C SER A 95 4.13 -0.73 -9.47
N ILE A 96 4.53 -1.71 -10.27
CA ILE A 96 5.81 -1.69 -10.96
C ILE A 96 5.59 -0.98 -12.29
N LEU A 97 6.19 0.19 -12.41
CA LEU A 97 6.09 1.07 -13.58
C LEU A 97 7.34 0.87 -14.44
N SER A 98 7.14 0.55 -15.71
CA SER A 98 8.20 0.56 -16.71
C SER A 98 7.85 1.60 -17.77
N PHE A 99 8.82 2.45 -18.12
CA PHE A 99 8.60 3.59 -19.00
C PHE A 99 9.87 3.92 -19.78
N ARG A 100 9.70 4.69 -20.85
CA ARG A 100 10.80 5.40 -21.52
C ARG A 100 10.73 6.87 -21.16
N THR A 101 11.88 7.52 -21.19
CA THR A 101 11.96 8.99 -21.14
C THR A 101 12.29 9.51 -22.51
N GLU A 102 11.65 10.62 -22.89
CA GLU A 102 11.93 11.31 -24.16
C GLU A 102 13.40 11.71 -24.30
N THR A 103 14.07 12.01 -23.18
CA THR A 103 15.46 12.47 -23.15
C THR A 103 16.50 11.37 -23.30
N SER A 104 16.20 10.11 -22.93
CA SER A 104 17.22 9.04 -22.91
C SER A 104 16.93 7.86 -23.83
N GLY A 105 15.69 7.68 -24.28
CA GLY A 105 15.27 6.55 -25.13
C GLY A 105 15.43 5.15 -24.50
N LYS A 106 16.00 5.06 -23.28
CA LYS A 106 16.21 3.83 -22.51
C LYS A 106 14.94 3.45 -21.74
N LEU A 107 14.70 2.15 -21.66
CA LEU A 107 13.69 1.58 -20.78
C LEU A 107 14.18 1.70 -19.33
N MET A 108 13.38 2.33 -18.49
CA MET A 108 13.61 2.46 -17.05
C MET A 108 12.45 1.83 -16.30
N SER A 109 12.74 1.27 -15.13
CA SER A 109 11.75 0.68 -14.25
C SER A 109 11.80 1.35 -12.88
N PHE A 110 10.63 1.70 -12.36
CA PHE A 110 10.42 2.29 -11.06
C PHE A 110 9.39 1.45 -10.29
N MET A 111 9.63 1.25 -8.99
CA MET A 111 8.69 0.53 -8.13
C MET A 111 8.01 1.56 -7.24
N ASP A 112 6.69 1.68 -7.36
CA ASP A 112 5.89 2.54 -6.50
C ASP A 112 4.99 1.69 -5.59
N ILE A 113 4.89 2.09 -4.32
CA ILE A 113 4.10 1.39 -3.32
C ILE A 113 2.86 2.24 -3.05
N CYS A 114 1.72 1.81 -3.60
CA CYS A 114 0.43 2.43 -3.30
C CYS A 114 -0.11 1.84 -1.98
N MET A 115 -0.17 2.68 -0.95
CA MET A 115 -0.79 2.36 0.36
C MET A 115 -2.22 2.85 0.43
#